data_AF-A0A2X0KCW3-F1
#
_entry.id   AF-A0A2X0KCW3-F1
#
_cell.length_a   1.000
_cell.length_b   1.000
_cell.length_c   1.000
_cell.angle_alpha   90.00
_cell.angle_beta   90.00
_cell.angle_gamma   90.00
#
_symmetry.space_group_name_H-M   'P 1'
#
loop_
_entity.id
_entity.type
_entity.pdbx_description
1 polymer ?
#
loop_
_entity_poly.entity_id
_entity_poly.type
_entity_poly.pdbx_seq_one_letter_code
_entity_poly.pdbx_strand_id
1 'polypeptide(L)'
;MASLRTASTSALRHIVSSTSSSSSSSQLTCCSAATAAATAAAAAAAPSTVSIRRRNLHQRVPLPYQLEHGLEPFLSPTALRTIAVDWQQGVLTHLNELVRGTTVENQTVLQTVKQTAANPEQVLAFNYASEALNNSFFLSTLTPKPTPPSPSSSFSLSLASTPLRDMAGLISHFSAHVAGLHPSSGSYVWLVTDASGNLGVVGTYAGGTPLVHQRSQVGRIEGPRVLGEALPAPKTDGSSSSATSSTSSEPQSAWGTVPPSNKTRSNPNATSNLLSAGAYTASISQGQLGKTIHPLCCISTHEHCYLHDYGVWGREEYVKNWWGQVDWRKVEESYQGFKAEKNER
;
A
#
# COMPACT_ATOMS: atom_id res chain seq x y z
N MET A 1 12.39 30.40 55.62
CA MET A 1 12.83 31.75 55.16
C MET A 1 12.26 31.94 53.76
N ALA A 2 11.02 32.44 53.61
CA ALA A 2 10.66 33.85 53.34
C ALA A 2 11.36 34.39 52.06
N SER A 3 10.73 34.93 51.01
CA SER A 3 9.52 35.76 50.85
C SER A 3 9.11 35.75 49.35
N LEU A 4 7.88 35.39 48.95
CA LEU A 4 6.76 36.28 48.57
C LEU A 4 7.11 37.51 47.70
N ARG A 5 6.50 37.60 46.49
CA ARG A 5 5.58 38.70 46.10
C ARG A 5 4.79 38.42 44.81
N THR A 6 3.49 38.67 44.93
CA THR A 6 2.36 38.63 43.99
C THR A 6 2.00 40.04 43.47
N ALA A 7 1.36 40.15 42.30
CA ALA A 7 0.40 41.19 41.86
C ALA A 7 -0.21 40.70 40.52
N SER A 8 -1.52 40.50 40.26
CA SER A 8 -2.75 41.33 40.39
C SER A 8 -2.60 42.71 39.73
N THR A 9 -3.43 43.26 38.82
CA THR A 9 -4.90 43.17 38.64
C THR A 9 -5.33 43.98 37.39
N SER A 10 -6.42 43.55 36.72
CA SER A 10 -7.63 44.32 36.30
C SER A 10 -7.63 45.49 35.27
N ALA A 11 -8.31 45.23 34.12
CA ALA A 11 -9.57 45.81 33.59
C ALA A 11 -9.77 47.26 33.05
N LEU A 12 -10.79 47.34 32.15
CA LEU A 12 -11.72 48.42 31.71
C LEU A 12 -11.29 49.32 30.53
N ARG A 13 -11.95 49.23 29.35
CA ARG A 13 -13.25 49.82 28.85
C ARG A 13 -13.21 51.32 28.52
N HIS A 14 -13.73 51.69 27.34
CA HIS A 14 -14.48 52.90 26.91
C HIS A 14 -14.39 52.96 25.36
N ILE A 15 -15.41 52.74 24.50
CA ILE A 15 -16.67 53.48 24.18
C ILE A 15 -16.56 54.99 24.29
N VAL A 16 -16.61 55.71 23.14
CA VAL A 16 -17.47 56.89 22.88
C VAL A 16 -17.74 57.02 21.37
N SER A 17 -18.99 57.37 21.06
CA SER A 17 -19.62 57.70 19.77
C SER A 17 -19.73 59.22 19.60
N SER A 18 -19.72 59.71 18.35
CA SER A 18 -20.26 61.02 17.93
C SER A 18 -20.19 61.12 16.39
N THR A 19 -21.08 61.73 15.60
CA THR A 19 -22.37 62.43 15.78
C THR A 19 -22.92 62.67 14.37
N SER A 20 -24.25 62.81 14.30
CA SER A 20 -25.11 63.20 13.18
C SER A 20 -24.84 64.57 12.55
N SER A 21 -25.25 64.77 11.29
CA SER A 21 -26.07 65.93 10.91
C SER A 21 -26.79 65.73 9.57
N SER A 22 -28.00 66.29 9.53
CA SER A 22 -29.05 66.24 8.51
C SER A 22 -29.19 67.58 7.80
N SER A 23 -29.67 67.62 6.56
CA SER A 23 -30.50 68.74 6.05
C SER A 23 -31.29 68.39 4.79
N SER A 24 -32.54 68.84 4.77
CA SER A 24 -33.61 68.62 3.78
C SER A 24 -33.69 69.66 2.64
N SER A 25 -34.62 69.35 1.71
CA SER A 25 -35.41 70.27 0.84
C SER A 25 -34.79 70.52 -0.56
N SER A 26 -35.49 70.53 -1.72
CA SER A 26 -36.88 70.88 -2.06
C SER A 26 -37.31 70.23 -3.41
N GLN A 27 -38.63 70.27 -3.67
CA GLN A 27 -39.37 69.84 -4.86
C GLN A 27 -39.01 70.59 -6.16
N LEU A 28 -39.31 69.99 -7.34
CA LEU A 28 -40.16 70.57 -8.40
C LEU A 28 -40.37 69.60 -9.59
N THR A 29 -41.60 69.65 -10.12
CA THR A 29 -42.19 68.87 -11.21
C THR A 29 -41.91 69.50 -12.59
N CYS A 30 -41.69 68.72 -13.65
CA CYS A 30 -42.15 69.03 -15.02
C CYS A 30 -42.00 67.82 -15.97
N CYS A 31 -42.89 67.77 -16.96
CA CYS A 31 -43.21 66.67 -17.85
C CYS A 31 -42.31 66.51 -19.09
N SER A 32 -42.42 65.30 -19.67
CA SER A 32 -42.48 64.97 -21.10
C SER A 32 -41.21 64.67 -21.93
N ALA A 33 -41.38 63.59 -22.70
CA ALA A 33 -40.86 63.26 -24.03
C ALA A 33 -39.76 62.19 -24.14
N ALA A 34 -40.08 61.20 -24.98
CA ALA A 34 -39.41 59.94 -25.22
C ALA A 34 -38.02 60.04 -25.87
N THR A 35 -37.14 59.08 -25.56
CA THR A 35 -36.35 58.38 -26.60
C THR A 35 -35.82 57.05 -26.05
N ALA A 36 -35.93 56.01 -26.86
CA ALA A 36 -35.57 54.64 -26.54
C ALA A 36 -34.04 54.48 -26.40
N ALA A 37 -33.61 53.87 -25.30
CA ALA A 37 -32.29 53.24 -25.19
C ALA A 37 -32.49 51.88 -24.53
N ALA A 38 -32.49 50.82 -25.35
CA ALA A 38 -32.45 49.45 -24.89
C ALA A 38 -31.11 49.22 -24.17
N THR A 39 -31.14 49.22 -22.83
CA THR A 39 -30.04 48.73 -22.03
C THR A 39 -30.15 47.22 -21.99
N ALA A 40 -29.31 46.54 -22.78
CA ALA A 40 -29.07 45.12 -22.61
C ALA A 40 -28.50 44.93 -21.20
N ALA A 41 -29.31 44.43 -20.27
CA ALA A 41 -28.84 43.95 -18.99
C ALA A 41 -27.92 42.75 -19.26
N ALA A 42 -26.62 43.01 -19.36
CA ALA A 42 -25.61 41.98 -19.30
C ALA A 42 -25.75 41.30 -17.93
N ALA A 43 -26.42 40.15 -17.92
CA ALA A 43 -26.44 39.27 -16.77
C ALA A 43 -24.98 38.92 -16.46
N ALA A 44 -24.41 39.56 -15.44
CA ALA A 44 -23.10 39.22 -14.93
C ALA A 44 -23.18 37.76 -14.47
N ALA A 45 -22.64 36.86 -15.28
CA ALA A 45 -22.45 35.48 -14.91
C ALA A 45 -21.57 35.48 -13.67
N ALA A 46 -22.17 35.16 -12.51
CA ALA A 46 -21.42 34.95 -11.28
C ALA A 46 -20.30 33.94 -11.58
N PRO A 47 -19.04 34.21 -11.21
CA PRO A 47 -17.98 33.25 -11.40
C PRO A 47 -18.37 31.99 -10.62
N SER A 48 -18.64 30.91 -11.36
CA SER A 48 -18.85 29.59 -10.79
C SER A 48 -17.63 29.29 -9.94
N THR A 49 -17.80 29.29 -8.63
CA THR A 49 -16.77 28.86 -7.71
C THR A 49 -16.51 27.39 -8.00
N VAL A 50 -15.48 27.12 -8.80
CA VAL A 50 -14.93 25.78 -8.97
C VAL A 50 -14.46 25.36 -7.58
N SER A 51 -15.28 24.56 -6.91
CA SER A 51 -14.89 23.91 -5.67
C SER A 51 -13.68 23.05 -5.98
N ILE A 52 -12.48 23.56 -5.69
CA ILE A 52 -11.25 22.80 -5.76
C ILE A 52 -11.40 21.67 -4.74
N ARG A 53 -11.83 20.49 -5.20
CA ARG A 53 -11.80 19.28 -4.38
C ARG A 53 -10.32 18.98 -4.13
N ARG A 54 -9.85 19.26 -2.90
CA ARG A 54 -8.54 18.80 -2.45
C ARG A 54 -8.54 17.28 -2.51
N ARG A 55 -7.65 16.71 -3.32
CA ARG A 55 -7.43 15.27 -3.39
C ARG A 55 -6.66 14.82 -2.15
N ASN A 56 -7.08 13.71 -1.55
CA ASN A 56 -6.33 13.05 -0.49
C ASN A 56 -5.27 12.14 -1.11
N LEU A 57 -4.16 12.73 -1.57
CA LEU A 57 -3.08 11.99 -2.20
C LEU A 57 -2.41 11.04 -1.20
N HIS A 58 -2.02 9.85 -1.68
CA HIS A 58 -1.21 8.93 -0.88
C HIS A 58 0.14 9.56 -0.60
N GLN A 59 0.52 9.57 0.68
CA GLN A 59 1.77 10.12 1.16
C GLN A 59 2.47 9.10 2.03
N ARG A 60 3.79 9.25 2.14
CA ARG A 60 4.62 8.37 2.95
C ARG A 60 4.35 8.56 4.44
N VAL A 61 4.38 7.46 5.17
CA VAL A 61 4.38 7.47 6.63
C VAL A 61 5.81 7.77 7.12
N PRO A 62 6.02 8.77 8.00
CA PRO A 62 7.33 9.04 8.56
C PRO A 62 7.80 7.85 9.41
N LEU A 63 9.09 7.55 9.35
CA LEU A 63 9.68 6.47 10.14
C LEU A 63 9.83 6.87 11.61
N PRO A 64 9.74 5.90 12.54
CA PRO A 64 9.93 6.16 13.98
C PRO A 64 11.41 6.33 14.36
N TYR A 65 12.33 6.17 13.41
CA TYR A 65 13.77 6.31 13.59
C TYR A 65 14.38 7.27 12.55
N GLN A 66 15.54 7.82 12.88
CA GLN A 66 16.23 8.84 12.09
C GLN A 66 16.97 8.24 10.90
N LEU A 67 16.84 8.86 9.73
CA LEU A 67 17.47 8.38 8.49
C LEU A 67 18.98 8.58 8.51
N GLU A 68 19.44 9.62 9.18
CA GLU A 68 20.82 10.11 9.20
C GLU A 68 21.78 9.11 9.84
N HIS A 69 21.29 8.30 10.77
CA HIS A 69 22.07 7.27 11.45
C HIS A 69 22.01 5.90 10.77
N GLY A 70 21.11 5.72 9.80
CA GLY A 70 20.86 4.40 9.21
C GLY A 70 20.33 3.39 10.24
N LEU A 71 20.53 2.11 9.93
CA LEU A 71 20.26 0.96 10.79
C LEU A 71 21.48 0.03 10.79
N GLU A 72 22.69 0.57 11.01
CA GLU A 72 23.93 -0.21 11.03
C GLU A 72 23.88 -1.38 12.05
N PRO A 73 24.42 -2.58 11.72
CA PRO A 73 25.15 -2.93 10.50
C PRO A 73 24.25 -3.38 9.33
N PHE A 74 22.94 -3.19 9.42
CA PHE A 74 22.00 -3.69 8.41
C PHE A 74 21.83 -2.76 7.21
N LEU A 75 21.61 -1.46 7.43
CA LEU A 75 21.44 -0.48 6.35
C LEU A 75 22.22 0.78 6.66
N SER A 76 23.01 1.24 5.70
CA SER A 76 23.63 2.57 5.75
C SER A 76 22.57 3.67 5.65
N PRO A 77 22.89 4.92 6.06
CA PRO A 77 21.99 6.06 5.87
C PRO A 77 21.55 6.24 4.41
N THR A 78 22.44 5.95 3.45
CA THR A 78 22.18 6.06 2.01
C THR A 78 21.21 4.98 1.54
N ALA A 79 21.43 3.72 1.92
CA ALA A 79 20.52 2.64 1.56
C ALA A 79 19.14 2.83 2.20
N LEU A 80 19.10 3.18 3.49
CA LEU A 80 17.85 3.45 4.19
C LEU A 80 17.08 4.61 3.54
N ARG A 81 17.76 5.70 3.17
CA ARG A 81 17.15 6.81 2.41
C ARG A 81 16.59 6.32 1.08
N THR A 82 17.34 5.49 0.34
CA THR A 82 16.92 4.97 -0.96
C THR A 82 15.61 4.18 -0.83
N ILE A 83 15.50 3.31 0.16
CA ILE A 83 14.32 2.46 0.40
C ILE A 83 13.14 3.27 0.95
N ALA A 84 13.40 4.07 1.98
CA ALA A 84 12.36 4.75 2.74
C ALA A 84 11.88 6.03 2.09
N VAL A 85 12.75 6.76 1.37
CA VAL A 85 12.42 8.04 0.72
C VAL A 85 12.22 7.83 -0.76
N ASP A 86 13.28 7.48 -1.48
CA ASP A 86 13.31 7.62 -2.92
C ASP A 86 12.40 6.59 -3.59
N TRP A 87 12.52 5.32 -3.22
CA TRP A 87 11.66 4.23 -3.69
C TRP A 87 10.20 4.45 -3.29
N GLN A 88 9.93 4.62 -1.98
CA GLN A 88 8.57 4.78 -1.48
C GLN A 88 7.85 5.98 -2.10
N GLN A 89 8.54 7.11 -2.26
CA GLN A 89 7.94 8.30 -2.88
C GLN A 89 7.67 8.09 -4.37
N GLY A 90 8.58 7.44 -5.09
CA GLY A 90 8.36 7.08 -6.49
C GLY A 90 7.13 6.20 -6.67
N VAL A 91 7.04 5.12 -5.89
CA VAL A 91 5.90 4.18 -5.90
C VAL A 91 4.58 4.89 -5.62
N LEU A 92 4.53 5.74 -4.59
CA LEU A 92 3.32 6.50 -4.23
C LEU A 92 2.96 7.55 -5.29
N THR A 93 3.94 8.19 -5.93
CA THR A 93 3.70 9.16 -7.01
C THR A 93 3.04 8.47 -8.20
N HIS A 94 3.57 7.32 -8.63
CA HIS A 94 2.95 6.53 -9.69
C HIS A 94 1.56 6.01 -9.31
N LEU A 95 1.36 5.57 -8.07
CA LEU A 95 0.05 5.16 -7.58
C LEU A 95 -0.97 6.30 -7.68
N ASN A 96 -0.62 7.49 -7.20
CA ASN A 96 -1.48 8.68 -7.25
C ASN A 96 -1.91 9.04 -8.69
N GLU A 97 -1.02 8.87 -9.67
CA GLU A 97 -1.36 9.06 -11.08
C GLU A 97 -2.31 7.98 -11.59
N LEU A 98 -2.07 6.71 -11.25
CA LEU A 98 -2.90 5.58 -11.69
C LEU A 98 -4.32 5.60 -11.10
N VAL A 99 -4.49 6.11 -9.88
CA VAL A 99 -5.82 6.18 -9.24
C VAL A 99 -6.57 7.46 -9.55
N ARG A 100 -5.94 8.44 -10.21
CA ARG A 100 -6.53 9.74 -10.53
C ARG A 100 -7.83 9.58 -11.32
N GLY A 101 -8.91 10.17 -10.84
CA GLY A 101 -10.23 10.08 -11.49
C GLY A 101 -10.89 8.69 -11.45
N THR A 102 -10.32 7.73 -10.72
CA THR A 102 -10.91 6.39 -10.52
C THR A 102 -11.75 6.36 -9.23
N THR A 103 -12.50 5.27 -9.02
CA THR A 103 -13.28 5.06 -7.78
C THR A 103 -12.42 4.93 -6.51
N VAL A 104 -11.13 4.62 -6.67
CA VAL A 104 -10.17 4.42 -5.57
C VAL A 104 -9.31 5.65 -5.28
N GLU A 105 -9.52 6.77 -5.98
CA GLU A 105 -8.70 7.99 -5.89
C GLU A 105 -8.53 8.52 -4.45
N ASN A 106 -9.59 8.43 -3.64
CA ASN A 106 -9.62 8.98 -2.28
C ASN A 106 -9.61 7.89 -1.20
N GLN A 107 -9.24 6.66 -1.57
CA GLN A 107 -9.17 5.54 -0.64
C GLN A 107 -7.78 5.39 -0.05
N THR A 108 -7.68 4.72 1.09
CA THR A 108 -6.38 4.34 1.67
C THR A 108 -5.66 3.34 0.77
N VAL A 109 -4.32 3.26 0.85
CA VAL A 109 -3.52 2.30 0.07
C VAL A 109 -4.03 0.86 0.25
N LEU A 110 -4.33 0.44 1.49
CA LEU A 110 -4.88 -0.89 1.77
C LEU A 110 -6.24 -1.13 1.10
N GLN A 111 -7.14 -0.15 1.10
CA GLN A 111 -8.41 -0.24 0.40
C GLN A 111 -8.21 -0.32 -1.11
N THR A 112 -7.28 0.46 -1.66
CA THR A 112 -6.89 0.38 -3.07
C THR A 112 -6.38 -1.01 -3.43
N VAL A 113 -5.49 -1.62 -2.64
CA VAL A 113 -5.03 -3.00 -2.87
C VAL A 113 -6.22 -3.97 -2.89
N LYS A 114 -7.12 -3.89 -1.91
CA LYS A 114 -8.30 -4.78 -1.83
C LYS A 114 -9.23 -4.63 -3.03
N GLN A 115 -9.53 -3.40 -3.45
CA GLN A 115 -10.48 -3.16 -4.54
C GLN A 115 -9.89 -3.48 -5.92
N THR A 116 -8.59 -3.23 -6.11
CA THR A 116 -7.89 -3.46 -7.39
C THR A 116 -7.45 -4.92 -7.56
N ALA A 117 -7.41 -5.72 -6.48
CA ALA A 117 -6.88 -7.08 -6.46
C ALA A 117 -7.50 -7.99 -7.53
N ALA A 118 -8.83 -7.99 -7.60
CA ALA A 118 -9.60 -8.86 -8.49
C ALA A 118 -9.84 -8.25 -9.87
N ASN A 119 -9.50 -6.97 -10.09
CA ASN A 119 -9.77 -6.28 -11.36
C ASN A 119 -8.54 -6.37 -12.30
N PRO A 120 -8.63 -7.10 -13.43
CA PRO A 120 -7.54 -7.19 -14.40
C PRO A 120 -7.15 -5.83 -15.03
N GLU A 121 -8.08 -4.89 -15.09
CA GLU A 121 -7.84 -3.55 -15.66
C GLU A 121 -7.08 -2.63 -14.71
N GLN A 122 -7.02 -2.96 -13.42
CA GLN A 122 -6.35 -2.15 -12.40
C GLN A 122 -5.11 -2.86 -11.85
N VAL A 123 -4.50 -3.73 -12.65
CA VAL A 123 -3.31 -4.51 -12.29
C VAL A 123 -2.14 -3.63 -11.88
N LEU A 124 -1.91 -2.52 -12.59
CA LEU A 124 -0.83 -1.58 -12.24
C LEU A 124 -1.11 -0.86 -10.92
N ALA A 125 -2.33 -0.36 -10.73
CA ALA A 125 -2.73 0.28 -9.47
C ALA A 125 -2.58 -0.69 -8.29
N PHE A 126 -2.98 -1.97 -8.46
CA PHE A 126 -2.72 -3.01 -7.47
C PHE A 126 -1.23 -3.16 -7.18
N ASN A 127 -0.40 -3.31 -8.22
CA ASN A 127 1.02 -3.59 -8.06
C ASN A 127 1.72 -2.45 -7.29
N TYR A 128 1.49 -1.19 -7.66
CA TYR A 128 2.06 -0.04 -6.96
C TYR A 128 1.50 0.12 -5.53
N ALA A 129 0.20 -0.12 -5.32
CA ALA A 129 -0.38 -0.06 -3.98
C ALA A 129 0.17 -1.16 -3.06
N SER A 130 0.34 -2.38 -3.60
CA SER A 130 0.91 -3.52 -2.88
C SER A 130 2.38 -3.28 -2.55
N GLU A 131 3.16 -2.75 -3.50
CA GLU A 131 4.56 -2.40 -3.28
C GLU A 131 4.71 -1.34 -2.18
N ALA A 132 3.90 -0.28 -2.23
CA ALA A 132 3.91 0.77 -1.20
C ALA A 132 3.57 0.21 0.19
N LEU A 133 2.61 -0.72 0.27
CA LEU A 133 2.18 -1.33 1.52
C LEU A 133 3.23 -2.31 2.07
N ASN A 134 3.82 -3.13 1.20
CA ASN A 134 4.85 -4.10 1.57
C ASN A 134 6.13 -3.40 2.06
N ASN A 135 6.61 -2.39 1.33
CA ASN A 135 7.80 -1.64 1.74
C ASN A 135 7.56 -0.86 3.04
N SER A 136 6.38 -0.26 3.20
CA SER A 136 6.00 0.38 4.46
C SER A 136 5.95 -0.63 5.62
N PHE A 137 5.47 -1.85 5.39
CA PHE A 137 5.43 -2.89 6.41
C PHE A 137 6.84 -3.33 6.80
N PHE A 138 7.70 -3.63 5.82
CA PHE A 138 9.12 -3.95 6.00
C PHE A 138 9.81 -2.94 6.92
N LEU A 139 9.80 -1.65 6.54
CA LEU A 139 10.44 -0.59 7.33
C LEU A 139 9.84 -0.45 8.73
N SER A 140 8.53 -0.63 8.87
CA SER A 140 7.87 -0.52 10.17
C SER A 140 8.24 -1.64 11.15
N THR A 141 8.83 -2.74 10.68
CA THR A 141 9.24 -3.89 11.49
C THR A 141 10.71 -3.85 11.89
N LEU A 142 11.40 -2.75 11.56
CA LEU A 142 12.79 -2.50 11.91
C LEU A 142 12.91 -1.55 13.10
N THR A 143 13.97 -1.71 13.88
CA THR A 143 14.30 -0.82 14.99
C THR A 143 15.81 -0.62 15.11
N PRO A 144 16.29 0.58 15.48
CA PRO A 144 17.70 0.81 15.78
C PRO A 144 18.14 0.19 17.11
N LYS A 145 17.19 -0.24 17.96
CA LYS A 145 17.44 -0.83 19.28
C LYS A 145 16.72 -2.17 19.38
N PRO A 146 17.21 -3.19 18.65
CA PRO A 146 16.63 -4.51 18.66
C PRO A 146 16.78 -5.15 20.05
N THR A 147 15.75 -5.85 20.47
CA THR A 147 15.81 -6.74 21.65
C THR A 147 15.46 -8.15 21.19
N PRO A 148 16.13 -9.19 21.69
CA PRO A 148 15.74 -10.56 21.34
C PRO A 148 14.31 -10.86 21.79
N PRO A 149 13.62 -11.83 21.16
CA PRO A 149 12.31 -12.25 21.60
C PRO A 149 12.37 -12.78 23.03
N SER A 150 11.36 -12.44 23.83
CA SER A 150 11.27 -12.86 25.22
C SER A 150 11.05 -14.38 25.31
N PRO A 151 11.82 -15.13 26.11
CA PRO A 151 11.67 -16.58 26.21
C PRO A 151 10.27 -17.04 26.67
N SER A 152 9.57 -16.20 27.44
CA SER A 152 8.23 -16.47 27.96
C SER A 152 7.11 -15.91 27.09
N SER A 153 7.41 -15.28 25.95
CA SER A 153 6.37 -14.76 25.07
C SER A 153 5.58 -15.90 24.42
N SER A 154 4.32 -15.63 24.09
CA SER A 154 3.48 -16.61 23.38
C SER A 154 4.08 -17.00 22.02
N PHE A 155 4.82 -16.07 21.39
CA PHE A 155 5.57 -16.34 20.17
C PHE A 155 6.67 -17.38 20.41
N SER A 156 7.55 -17.16 21.40
CA SER A 156 8.66 -18.06 21.72
C SER A 156 8.17 -19.45 22.15
N LEU A 157 7.10 -19.52 22.94
CA LEU A 157 6.47 -20.78 23.31
C LEU A 157 5.89 -21.51 22.10
N SER A 158 5.25 -20.77 21.18
CA SER A 158 4.74 -21.36 19.95
C SER A 158 5.88 -21.86 19.06
N LEU A 159 6.96 -21.10 18.90
CA LEU A 159 8.15 -21.50 18.15
C LEU A 159 8.74 -22.80 18.70
N ALA A 160 8.84 -22.93 20.02
CA ALA A 160 9.31 -24.13 20.70
C ALA A 160 8.46 -25.38 20.45
N SER A 161 7.17 -25.20 20.16
CA SER A 161 6.26 -26.30 19.81
C SER A 161 6.33 -26.74 18.34
N THR A 162 7.03 -25.99 17.49
CA THR A 162 7.20 -26.33 16.06
C THR A 162 8.47 -27.15 15.81
N PRO A 163 8.62 -27.80 14.63
CA PRO A 163 9.87 -28.45 14.24
C PRO A 163 11.08 -27.51 14.15
N LEU A 164 10.86 -26.20 14.11
CA LEU A 164 11.94 -25.20 14.14
C LEU A 164 12.61 -25.16 15.52
N ARG A 165 11.87 -25.49 16.59
CA ARG A 165 12.27 -25.58 18.01
C ARG A 165 12.79 -24.29 18.65
N ASP A 166 13.58 -23.49 17.96
CA ASP A 166 14.19 -22.29 18.50
C ASP A 166 14.43 -21.24 17.40
N MET A 167 15.00 -20.10 17.81
CA MET A 167 15.36 -19.01 16.91
C MET A 167 16.40 -19.42 15.87
N ALA A 168 17.32 -20.33 16.18
CA ALA A 168 18.33 -20.78 15.23
C ALA A 168 17.69 -21.60 14.11
N GLY A 169 16.77 -22.51 14.45
CA GLY A 169 15.98 -23.27 13.48
C GLY A 169 15.09 -22.36 12.62
N LEU A 170 14.47 -21.33 13.20
CA LEU A 170 13.71 -20.33 12.46
C LEU A 170 14.58 -19.57 11.45
N ILE A 171 15.73 -19.04 11.89
CA ILE A 171 16.67 -18.30 11.03
C ILE A 171 17.16 -19.20 9.89
N SER A 172 17.47 -20.47 10.18
CA SER A 172 17.91 -21.44 9.18
C SER A 172 16.82 -21.70 8.13
N HIS A 173 15.60 -22.00 8.57
CA HIS A 173 14.47 -22.28 7.68
C HIS A 173 14.06 -21.06 6.83
N PHE A 174 14.10 -19.86 7.41
CA PHE A 174 13.83 -18.61 6.72
C PHE A 174 14.92 -18.30 5.69
N SER A 175 16.20 -18.43 6.08
CA SER A 175 17.34 -18.23 5.17
C SER A 175 17.30 -19.20 3.99
N ALA A 176 16.91 -20.46 4.22
CA ALA A 176 16.71 -21.43 3.14
C ALA A 176 15.60 -21.00 2.16
N HIS A 177 14.51 -20.41 2.67
CA HIS A 177 13.46 -19.83 1.81
C HIS A 177 13.99 -18.67 0.96
N VAL A 178 14.76 -17.74 1.55
CA VAL A 178 15.37 -16.64 0.80
C VAL A 178 16.32 -17.16 -0.27
N ALA A 179 17.15 -18.15 0.06
CA ALA A 179 18.10 -18.76 -0.89
C ALA A 179 17.38 -19.47 -2.06
N GLY A 180 16.21 -20.07 -1.80
CA GLY A 180 15.36 -20.69 -2.82
C GLY A 180 14.70 -19.71 -3.78
N LEU A 181 14.64 -18.41 -3.45
CA LEU A 181 14.14 -17.37 -4.36
C LEU A 181 15.22 -16.95 -5.36
N HIS A 182 14.80 -16.79 -6.62
CA HIS A 182 15.71 -16.39 -7.69
C HIS A 182 16.42 -15.05 -7.35
N PRO A 183 17.77 -14.97 -7.42
CA PRO A 183 18.55 -13.80 -6.99
C PRO A 183 18.20 -12.48 -7.65
N SER A 184 17.85 -12.50 -8.93
CA SER A 184 17.48 -11.29 -9.68
C SER A 184 15.97 -11.01 -9.67
N SER A 185 15.24 -11.69 -8.79
CA SER A 185 13.81 -11.51 -8.64
C SER A 185 13.56 -10.75 -7.35
N GLY A 186 13.24 -9.46 -7.50
CA GLY A 186 12.69 -8.65 -6.43
C GLY A 186 11.57 -9.40 -5.72
N SER A 187 11.69 -9.55 -4.41
CA SER A 187 10.81 -10.38 -3.61
C SER A 187 10.68 -9.85 -2.19
N TYR A 188 9.67 -10.35 -1.49
CA TYR A 188 9.50 -10.17 -0.06
C TYR A 188 9.44 -11.55 0.60
N VAL A 189 10.12 -11.73 1.73
CA VAL A 189 10.00 -12.95 2.54
C VAL A 189 9.39 -12.60 3.87
N TRP A 190 8.33 -13.30 4.22
CA TRP A 190 7.42 -12.99 5.30
C TRP A 190 7.49 -14.08 6.36
N LEU A 191 7.64 -13.66 7.62
CA LEU A 191 7.27 -14.50 8.75
C LEU A 191 5.78 -14.28 9.02
N VAL A 192 5.00 -15.35 8.97
CA VAL A 192 3.54 -15.30 9.15
C VAL A 192 3.11 -16.20 10.29
N THR A 193 1.93 -15.92 10.83
CA THR A 193 1.22 -16.85 11.71
C THR A 193 -0.17 -17.15 11.17
N ASP A 194 -0.66 -18.36 11.44
CA ASP A 194 -2.05 -18.74 11.15
C ASP A 194 -2.96 -18.53 12.37
N ALA A 195 -4.27 -18.69 12.17
CA ALA A 195 -5.25 -18.55 13.25
C ALA A 195 -5.06 -19.54 14.42
N SER A 196 -4.32 -20.64 14.20
CA SER A 196 -4.00 -21.63 15.23
C SER A 196 -2.76 -21.23 16.04
N GLY A 197 -2.06 -20.16 15.62
CA GLY A 197 -0.79 -19.71 16.18
C GLY A 197 0.43 -20.40 15.57
N ASN A 198 0.26 -21.25 14.56
CA ASN A 198 1.39 -21.87 13.87
C ASN A 198 2.20 -20.80 13.15
N LEU A 199 3.52 -20.97 13.10
CA LEU A 199 4.42 -20.08 12.38
C LEU A 199 4.74 -20.66 11.00
N GLY A 200 4.88 -19.78 10.02
CA GLY A 200 5.24 -20.13 8.65
C GLY A 200 6.13 -19.09 8.00
N VAL A 201 6.86 -19.50 6.97
CA VAL A 201 7.64 -18.59 6.12
C VAL A 201 7.03 -18.63 4.73
N VAL A 202 6.76 -17.45 4.17
CA VAL A 202 6.17 -17.30 2.84
C VAL A 202 7.04 -16.35 2.02
N GLY A 203 7.42 -16.73 0.81
CA GLY A 203 8.01 -15.81 -0.17
C GLY A 203 6.93 -15.24 -1.08
N THR A 204 7.06 -13.98 -1.47
CA THR A 204 6.29 -13.37 -2.55
C THR A 204 7.20 -12.68 -3.55
N TYR A 205 6.87 -12.75 -4.84
CA TYR A 205 7.65 -12.10 -5.90
C TYR A 205 7.07 -10.73 -6.25
N ALA A 206 7.92 -9.79 -6.68
CA ALA A 206 7.55 -8.44 -7.06
C ALA A 206 6.56 -7.80 -6.06
N GLY A 207 5.47 -7.19 -6.55
CA GLY A 207 4.40 -6.63 -5.72
C GLY A 207 3.42 -7.65 -5.11
N GLY A 208 3.82 -8.91 -4.94
CA GLY A 208 2.97 -9.93 -4.32
C GLY A 208 2.85 -9.70 -2.82
N THR A 209 1.72 -10.05 -2.20
CA THR A 209 1.50 -9.77 -0.78
C THR A 209 0.62 -10.82 -0.11
N PRO A 210 0.96 -11.29 1.11
CA PRO A 210 0.06 -12.11 1.92
C PRO A 210 -1.07 -11.30 2.54
N LEU A 211 -0.99 -9.96 2.49
CA LEU A 211 -1.99 -9.06 3.08
C LEU A 211 -3.35 -9.14 2.37
N VAL A 212 -3.38 -9.55 1.09
CA VAL A 212 -4.59 -9.69 0.29
C VAL A 212 -4.60 -11.02 -0.45
N HIS A 213 -5.52 -11.89 -0.04
CA HIS A 213 -5.65 -13.25 -0.57
C HIS A 213 -6.40 -13.33 -1.90
N GLN A 214 -7.01 -12.22 -2.34
CA GLN A 214 -7.88 -12.16 -3.53
C GLN A 214 -7.12 -12.12 -4.85
N ARG A 215 -5.77 -12.06 -4.82
CA ARG A 215 -4.96 -12.04 -6.02
C ARG A 215 -3.89 -13.12 -5.97
N SER A 216 -3.90 -13.98 -6.97
CA SER A 216 -2.75 -14.82 -7.29
C SER A 216 -1.92 -14.07 -8.33
N GLN A 217 -0.64 -13.79 -8.05
CA GLN A 217 0.29 -13.18 -9.00
C GLN A 217 0.80 -14.19 -10.04
N VAL A 218 -0.13 -14.94 -10.60
CA VAL A 218 0.09 -15.80 -11.75
C VAL A 218 -0.75 -15.22 -12.89
N GLY A 219 -0.22 -15.22 -14.10
CA GLY A 219 -1.06 -14.99 -15.27
C GLY A 219 -2.24 -15.95 -15.20
N ARG A 220 -3.46 -15.46 -15.44
CA ARG A 220 -4.63 -16.34 -15.53
C ARG A 220 -4.49 -17.16 -16.81
N ILE A 221 -3.80 -18.29 -16.73
CA ILE A 221 -3.79 -19.28 -17.80
C ILE A 221 -4.91 -20.25 -17.48
N GLU A 222 -5.97 -20.21 -18.27
CA GLU A 222 -6.97 -21.27 -18.29
C GLU A 222 -6.31 -22.52 -18.90
N GLY A 223 -5.69 -23.32 -18.04
CA GLY A 223 -4.89 -24.51 -18.39
C GLY A 223 -3.44 -24.19 -18.74
N PRO A 224 -2.51 -25.16 -18.70
CA PRO A 224 -1.14 -24.96 -19.18
C PRO A 224 -1.16 -24.84 -20.71
N ARG A 225 -1.27 -23.61 -21.23
CA ARG A 225 -1.13 -23.36 -22.66
C ARG A 225 0.34 -23.24 -23.01
N VAL A 226 0.82 -24.18 -23.82
CA VAL A 226 2.19 -24.17 -24.36
C VAL A 226 2.20 -23.33 -25.65
N LEU A 227 3.26 -22.55 -25.84
CA LEU A 227 3.47 -21.79 -27.07
C LEU A 227 3.36 -22.74 -28.29
N GLY A 228 2.39 -22.50 -29.18
CA GLY A 228 2.12 -23.37 -30.34
C GLY A 228 0.84 -24.20 -30.27
N GLU A 229 0.08 -24.14 -29.17
CA GLU A 229 -1.25 -24.74 -29.10
C GLU A 229 -2.21 -24.03 -30.09
N ALA A 230 -2.81 -24.79 -31.02
CA ALA A 230 -3.74 -24.25 -32.00
C ALA A 230 -4.98 -23.68 -31.29
N LEU A 231 -5.29 -22.41 -31.55
CA LEU A 231 -6.56 -21.83 -31.12
C LEU A 231 -7.69 -22.59 -31.83
N PRO A 232 -8.74 -23.04 -31.10
CA PRO A 232 -9.95 -23.50 -31.74
C PRO A 232 -10.47 -22.38 -32.65
N ALA A 233 -10.64 -22.66 -33.93
CA ALA A 233 -11.18 -21.69 -34.86
C ALA A 233 -12.51 -21.14 -34.30
N PRO A 234 -12.71 -19.81 -34.28
CA PRO A 234 -13.98 -19.25 -33.87
C PRO A 234 -15.06 -19.85 -34.79
N LYS A 235 -16.13 -20.39 -34.19
CA LYS A 235 -17.32 -20.75 -34.95
C LYS A 235 -17.88 -19.44 -35.52
N THR A 236 -17.66 -19.24 -36.81
CA THR A 236 -18.21 -18.12 -37.56
C THR A 236 -19.69 -18.39 -37.78
N ASP A 237 -20.54 -17.85 -36.90
CA ASP A 237 -21.91 -17.55 -37.31
C ASP A 237 -21.82 -16.26 -38.13
N GLY A 238 -22.05 -16.41 -39.43
CA GLY A 238 -21.81 -15.37 -40.42
C GLY A 238 -22.68 -14.13 -40.21
N SER A 239 -22.04 -12.97 -40.16
CA SER A 239 -22.60 -11.69 -40.60
C SER A 239 -21.47 -10.69 -40.79
N SER A 240 -21.13 -10.47 -42.05
CA SER A 240 -20.20 -9.45 -42.53
C SER A 240 -20.70 -8.03 -42.23
N SER A 241 -19.83 -7.17 -41.71
CA SER A 241 -19.80 -5.77 -42.13
C SER A 241 -18.44 -5.14 -41.91
N SER A 242 -18.13 -4.25 -42.84
CA SER A 242 -16.86 -3.69 -43.27
C SER A 242 -16.19 -2.74 -42.28
N ALA A 243 -14.86 -2.72 -42.36
CA ALA A 243 -13.98 -1.74 -41.73
C ALA A 243 -14.21 -0.31 -42.24
N THR A 244 -14.06 0.66 -41.34
CA THR A 244 -13.60 2.01 -41.67
C THR A 244 -12.60 2.47 -40.62
N SER A 245 -11.41 2.82 -41.10
CA SER A 245 -10.31 3.44 -40.37
C SER A 245 -10.47 4.96 -40.35
N SER A 246 -10.25 5.61 -39.20
CA SER A 246 -9.68 6.96 -39.16
C SER A 246 -9.00 7.29 -37.83
N THR A 247 -7.91 8.01 -37.99
CA THR A 247 -6.82 8.37 -37.06
C THR A 247 -7.21 9.51 -36.10
N SER A 248 -6.69 9.52 -34.86
CA SER A 248 -5.99 10.69 -34.29
C SER A 248 -5.34 10.37 -32.95
N SER A 249 -4.15 10.91 -32.79
CA SER A 249 -3.15 10.67 -31.75
C SER A 249 -3.14 11.80 -30.73
N GLU A 250 -3.26 11.47 -29.45
CA GLU A 250 -2.71 12.25 -28.34
C GLU A 250 -1.72 11.37 -27.57
N PRO A 251 -0.61 11.92 -27.04
CA PRO A 251 0.36 11.13 -26.29
C PRO A 251 -0.21 10.81 -24.90
N GLN A 252 -0.97 9.73 -24.80
CA GLN A 252 -1.33 9.15 -23.51
C GLN A 252 -0.08 8.56 -22.87
N SER A 253 0.11 8.88 -21.59
CA SER A 253 1.14 8.29 -20.72
C SER A 253 1.24 6.78 -20.93
N ALA A 254 2.47 6.28 -21.08
CA ALA A 254 2.87 4.94 -21.56
C ALA A 254 2.39 3.72 -20.73
N TRP A 255 1.39 3.86 -19.85
CA TRP A 255 0.98 2.85 -18.87
C TRP A 255 -0.52 2.47 -18.95
N GLY A 256 -1.19 2.68 -20.08
CA GLY A 256 -2.58 2.22 -20.26
C GLY A 256 -2.70 0.71 -20.44
N THR A 257 -3.50 0.03 -19.61
CA THR A 257 -3.78 -1.41 -19.71
C THR A 257 -5.06 -1.69 -20.54
N VAL A 258 -4.99 -2.63 -21.48
CA VAL A 258 -6.14 -3.11 -22.28
C VAL A 258 -6.81 -4.32 -21.57
N PRO A 259 -8.14 -4.42 -21.48
CA PRO A 259 -8.82 -5.49 -20.72
C PRO A 259 -8.86 -6.85 -21.45
N PRO A 260 -8.65 -7.99 -20.76
CA PRO A 260 -8.96 -9.33 -21.29
C PRO A 260 -10.37 -9.84 -20.94
N SER A 261 -10.98 -10.59 -21.87
CA SER A 261 -12.32 -11.22 -21.77
C SER A 261 -12.35 -12.48 -20.88
N ASN A 262 -13.50 -12.80 -20.27
CA ASN A 262 -13.64 -13.57 -19.02
C ASN A 262 -14.59 -14.78 -19.15
N LYS A 263 -14.20 -16.05 -18.85
CA LYS A 263 -15.11 -17.18 -18.46
C LYS A 263 -14.43 -18.27 -17.59
N THR A 264 -15.17 -18.94 -16.70
CA THR A 264 -14.71 -19.74 -15.52
C THR A 264 -15.08 -21.24 -15.58
N ARG A 265 -14.39 -22.16 -14.85
CA ARG A 265 -14.91 -23.15 -13.83
C ARG A 265 -13.85 -24.16 -13.29
N SER A 266 -14.07 -24.75 -12.10
CA SER A 266 -13.16 -25.59 -11.26
C SER A 266 -13.73 -26.97 -10.82
N ASN A 267 -12.89 -27.93 -10.34
CA ASN A 267 -13.18 -28.95 -9.28
C ASN A 267 -11.91 -29.71 -8.74
N PRO A 268 -11.84 -30.24 -7.49
CA PRO A 268 -10.61 -30.73 -6.81
C PRO A 268 -10.58 -32.20 -6.33
N ASN A 269 -9.39 -32.76 -5.99
CA ASN A 269 -9.15 -33.76 -4.90
C ASN A 269 -7.65 -34.18 -4.76
N ALA A 270 -7.06 -34.09 -3.55
CA ALA A 270 -6.03 -34.98 -2.93
C ALA A 270 -5.34 -34.35 -1.69
N THR A 271 -5.02 -35.20 -0.70
CA THR A 271 -4.64 -34.98 0.71
C THR A 271 -3.18 -34.54 0.98
N SER A 272 -2.92 -33.76 2.05
CA SER A 272 -1.60 -33.15 2.37
C SER A 272 -1.17 -33.20 3.86
N ASN A 273 0.16 -33.08 4.07
CA ASN A 273 0.85 -32.69 5.31
C ASN A 273 1.62 -31.37 5.06
N LEU A 274 1.59 -30.42 5.99
CA LEU A 274 2.00 -29.00 5.80
C LEU A 274 3.50 -28.68 5.91
N LEU A 275 4.35 -29.65 6.29
CA LEU A 275 5.79 -29.44 6.49
C LEU A 275 6.65 -29.99 5.34
N SER A 276 6.03 -30.60 4.32
CA SER A 276 6.75 -31.26 3.21
C SER A 276 6.77 -30.45 1.90
N ALA A 277 6.16 -29.27 1.85
CA ALA A 277 6.07 -28.48 0.62
C ALA A 277 6.61 -27.07 0.84
N GLY A 278 7.90 -26.89 0.48
CA GLY A 278 8.43 -25.56 0.20
C GLY A 278 7.61 -24.90 -0.91
N ALA A 279 7.28 -23.63 -0.68
CA ALA A 279 6.92 -22.58 -1.63
C ALA A 279 6.15 -22.97 -2.92
N TYR A 280 4.96 -22.38 -3.06
CA TYR A 280 4.20 -22.22 -4.32
C TYR A 280 3.73 -23.52 -5.02
N THR A 281 2.63 -24.09 -4.52
CA THR A 281 1.67 -24.74 -5.43
C THR A 281 0.38 -23.93 -5.44
N ALA A 282 0.01 -23.47 -6.63
CA ALA A 282 -1.25 -22.81 -6.91
C ALA A 282 -2.40 -23.81 -6.79
N SER A 283 -2.75 -24.21 -5.57
CA SER A 283 -4.10 -24.63 -5.17
C SER A 283 -4.14 -24.75 -3.64
N ILE A 284 -4.47 -23.65 -2.95
CA ILE A 284 -5.14 -23.78 -1.66
C ILE A 284 -6.55 -24.29 -1.97
N SER A 285 -6.66 -25.59 -2.19
CA SER A 285 -7.88 -26.32 -1.91
C SER A 285 -7.55 -27.78 -1.63
N GLN A 286 -7.19 -28.06 -0.36
CA GLN A 286 -7.89 -29.09 0.40
C GLN A 286 -7.85 -28.74 1.90
N GLY A 287 -8.98 -28.23 2.38
CA GLY A 287 -9.44 -28.54 3.74
C GLY A 287 -9.08 -27.59 4.87
N GLN A 288 -9.24 -26.27 4.71
CA GLN A 288 -9.55 -25.36 5.83
C GLN A 288 -8.57 -25.32 7.05
N LEU A 289 -7.31 -25.73 6.93
CA LEU A 289 -6.30 -25.52 7.98
C LEU A 289 -5.54 -24.20 7.73
N GLY A 290 -5.51 -23.28 8.69
CA GLY A 290 -4.77 -22.00 8.61
C GLY A 290 -5.44 -20.87 7.79
N LYS A 291 -6.78 -20.80 7.78
CA LYS A 291 -7.67 -19.97 6.91
C LYS A 291 -7.33 -18.47 6.73
N THR A 292 -6.46 -17.90 7.54
CA THR A 292 -6.04 -16.50 7.42
C THR A 292 -4.62 -16.44 7.96
N ILE A 293 -3.66 -16.18 7.07
CA ILE A 293 -2.30 -15.88 7.48
C ILE A 293 -2.18 -14.40 7.84
N HIS A 294 -1.46 -14.13 8.91
CA HIS A 294 -1.18 -12.78 9.40
C HIS A 294 0.34 -12.55 9.36
N PRO A 295 0.84 -11.55 8.63
CA PRO A 295 2.26 -11.26 8.58
C PRO A 295 2.73 -10.60 9.88
N LEU A 296 3.85 -11.08 10.39
CA LEU A 296 4.49 -10.60 11.62
C LEU A 296 5.64 -9.65 11.30
N CYS A 297 6.53 -10.06 10.39
CA CYS A 297 7.58 -9.21 9.82
C CYS A 297 7.93 -9.69 8.42
N CYS A 298 8.63 -8.86 7.65
CA CYS A 298 9.18 -9.27 6.36
C CYS A 298 10.51 -8.60 6.08
N ILE A 299 11.20 -9.12 5.06
CA ILE A 299 12.38 -8.50 4.45
C ILE A 299 12.11 -8.29 2.97
N SER A 300 12.47 -7.11 2.45
CA SER A 300 12.54 -6.89 1.00
C SER A 300 13.89 -7.36 0.48
N THR A 301 13.89 -8.24 -0.51
CA THR A 301 15.07 -8.75 -1.22
C THR A 301 15.23 -8.11 -2.60
N HIS A 302 14.61 -6.95 -2.82
CA HIS A 302 14.82 -6.15 -4.02
C HIS A 302 16.23 -5.57 -4.05
N GLU A 303 16.80 -5.45 -5.25
CA GLU A 303 18.17 -4.98 -5.47
C GLU A 303 18.39 -3.57 -4.92
N HIS A 304 17.39 -2.69 -5.01
CA HIS A 304 17.47 -1.34 -4.46
C HIS A 304 17.59 -1.30 -2.93
N CYS A 305 17.32 -2.42 -2.22
CA CYS A 305 17.44 -2.49 -0.77
C CYS A 305 18.85 -2.83 -0.30
N TYR A 306 19.58 -3.70 -1.01
CA TYR A 306 20.84 -4.26 -0.53
C TYR A 306 22.04 -3.96 -1.43
N LEU A 307 21.83 -3.66 -2.72
CA LEU A 307 22.93 -3.60 -3.69
C LEU A 307 23.97 -2.53 -3.35
N HIS A 308 23.54 -1.40 -2.78
CA HIS A 308 24.43 -0.31 -2.39
C HIS A 308 25.41 -0.73 -1.28
N ASP A 309 24.93 -1.42 -0.25
CA ASP A 309 25.72 -1.75 0.95
C ASP A 309 26.43 -3.10 0.84
N TYR A 310 25.81 -4.07 0.16
CA TYR A 310 26.24 -5.47 0.13
C TYR A 310 26.73 -5.94 -1.24
N GLY A 311 26.59 -5.11 -2.29
CA GLY A 311 26.95 -5.47 -3.64
C GLY A 311 26.11 -6.62 -4.23
N VAL A 312 26.54 -7.15 -5.37
CA VAL A 312 25.78 -8.12 -6.17
C VAL A 312 25.63 -9.47 -5.46
N TRP A 313 26.65 -9.88 -4.71
CA TRP A 313 26.73 -11.21 -4.09
C TRP A 313 26.50 -11.21 -2.57
N GLY A 314 26.30 -10.05 -1.94
CA GLY A 314 26.13 -9.94 -0.48
C GLY A 314 24.68 -10.12 0.02
N ARG A 315 23.78 -10.70 -0.77
CA ARG A 315 22.37 -10.93 -0.37
C ARG A 315 22.24 -11.77 0.90
N GLU A 316 23.12 -12.74 1.09
CA GLU A 316 23.12 -13.60 2.29
C GLU A 316 23.51 -12.82 3.54
N GLU A 317 24.52 -11.95 3.43
CA GLU A 317 24.95 -11.08 4.51
C GLU A 317 23.87 -10.05 4.87
N TYR A 318 23.20 -9.50 3.88
CA TYR A 318 22.02 -8.63 4.06
C TYR A 318 20.92 -9.30 4.90
N VAL A 319 20.56 -10.55 4.57
CA VAL A 319 19.55 -11.32 5.32
C VAL A 319 20.03 -11.64 6.74
N LYS A 320 21.31 -11.94 6.91
CA LYS A 320 21.91 -12.19 8.23
C LYS A 320 21.83 -10.95 9.12
N ASN A 321 22.19 -9.78 8.59
CA ASN A 321 22.18 -8.53 9.36
C ASN A 321 20.75 -8.03 9.62
N TRP A 322 19.79 -8.34 8.73
CA TRP A 322 18.38 -8.02 8.93
C TRP A 322 17.82 -8.58 10.23
N TRP A 323 18.12 -9.84 10.56
CA TRP A 323 17.69 -10.45 11.82
C TRP A 323 18.13 -9.68 13.07
N GLY A 324 19.27 -8.99 12.95
CA GLY A 324 19.80 -8.11 13.97
C GLY A 324 18.92 -6.90 14.22
N GLN A 325 18.13 -6.41 13.25
CA GLN A 325 17.35 -5.17 13.37
C GLN A 325 15.83 -5.37 13.41
N VAL A 326 15.35 -6.62 13.44
CA VAL A 326 13.92 -6.91 13.59
C VAL A 326 13.42 -6.42 14.96
N ASP A 327 12.31 -5.67 14.97
CA ASP A 327 11.62 -5.27 16.20
C ASP A 327 10.80 -6.44 16.74
N TRP A 328 11.44 -7.30 17.53
CA TRP A 328 10.81 -8.48 18.12
C TRP A 328 9.69 -8.14 19.09
N ARG A 329 9.73 -6.98 19.76
CA ARG A 329 8.62 -6.55 20.62
C ARG A 329 7.36 -6.39 19.78
N LYS A 330 7.47 -5.68 18.66
CA LYS A 330 6.35 -5.48 17.74
C LYS A 330 5.86 -6.79 17.12
N VAL A 331 6.77 -7.70 16.78
CA VAL A 331 6.43 -9.05 16.30
C VAL A 331 5.63 -9.84 17.34
N GLU A 332 6.07 -9.83 18.59
CA GLU A 332 5.40 -10.52 19.70
C GLU A 332 4.03 -9.92 20.00
N GLU A 333 3.91 -8.59 20.02
CA GLU A 333 2.65 -7.86 20.19
C GLU A 333 1.66 -8.18 19.05
N SER A 334 2.14 -8.18 17.80
CA SER A 334 1.35 -8.53 16.62
C SER A 334 0.86 -9.98 16.67
N TYR A 335 1.73 -10.92 17.05
CA TYR A 335 1.39 -12.32 17.23
C TYR A 335 0.34 -12.52 18.33
N GLN A 336 0.53 -11.86 19.48
CA GLN A 336 -0.40 -11.94 20.60
C GLN A 336 -1.76 -11.31 20.27
N GLY A 337 -1.75 -10.13 19.65
CA GLY A 337 -2.98 -9.42 19.23
C GLY A 337 -3.80 -10.25 18.26
N PHE A 338 -3.16 -10.86 17.26
CA PHE A 338 -3.84 -11.71 16.29
C PHE A 338 -4.48 -12.96 16.95
N LYS A 339 -3.81 -13.56 17.94
CA LYS A 339 -4.39 -14.67 18.71
C LYS A 339 -5.54 -14.23 19.62
N ALA A 340 -5.41 -13.07 20.26
CA ALA A 340 -6.43 -12.55 21.17
C ALA A 340 -7.74 -12.23 20.43
N GLU A 341 -7.66 -11.52 19.29
CA GLU A 341 -8.84 -11.19 18.46
C GLU A 341 -9.63 -12.42 17.99
N LYS A 342 -8.99 -13.60 17.95
CA LYS A 342 -9.64 -14.86 17.58
C LYS A 342 -10.27 -15.59 18.75
N ASN A 343 -9.71 -15.49 19.95
CA ASN A 343 -10.33 -16.08 21.13
C ASN A 343 -11.64 -15.38 21.51
N GLU A 344 -11.85 -14.13 21.07
CA GLU A 344 -13.05 -13.34 21.33
C GLU A 344 -14.17 -13.48 20.27
N ARG A 345 -13.92 -14.15 19.15
CA ARG A 345 -14.88 -14.33 18.04
C ARG A 345 -15.34 -15.78 17.90
#